data_AF-A0A930F0U1-F1
#
_entry.id   AF-A0A930F0U1-F1
#
_cell.length_a   1.000
_cell.length_b   1.000
_cell.length_c   1.000
_cell.angle_alpha   90.00
_cell.angle_beta   90.00
_cell.angle_gamma   90.00
#
_symmetry.space_group_name_H-M   'P 1'
#
loop_
_entity.id
_entity.type
_entity.pdbx_description
1 polymer ?
#
loop_
_entity_poly.entity_id
_entity_poly.type
_entity_poly.pdbx_seq_one_letter_code
_entity_poly.pdbx_strand_id
1 'polypeptide(L)'
;MKKYIYFSILTVLFLSCKSSKAINNQDIDLNCEEMVVEIVRSSSLDWKRFPNAFTRIDRVENDSIFIKVFFDMDISDEPNTKQVVENTIAWLLLDLSEKKLYNITYDLENPKEERFNKKLIDSFKNNCDTSAYKD
;
A
#
# COMPACT_ATOMS: atom_id res chain seq x y z
N MET A 1 9.62 27.16 63.83
CA MET A 1 11.01 27.29 63.37
C MET A 1 11.50 25.96 62.79
N LYS A 2 11.65 25.88 61.47
CA LYS A 2 12.81 25.30 60.73
C LYS A 2 12.44 25.28 59.25
N LYS A 3 13.08 26.17 58.50
CA LYS A 3 13.16 26.19 57.04
C LYS A 3 13.96 24.96 56.59
N TYR A 4 13.50 24.23 55.59
CA TYR A 4 14.38 23.51 54.66
C TYR A 4 13.77 23.49 53.26
N ILE A 5 14.39 24.32 52.41
CA ILE A 5 14.40 24.21 50.95
C ILE A 5 15.28 23.01 50.63
N TYR A 6 14.79 22.07 49.81
CA TYR A 6 15.67 21.21 49.02
C TYR A 6 15.05 20.99 47.64
N PHE A 7 15.62 21.71 46.68
CA PHE A 7 15.58 21.38 45.27
C PHE A 7 16.19 19.99 45.10
N SER A 8 15.43 19.03 44.57
CA SER A 8 16.02 17.90 43.86
C SER A 8 15.13 17.53 42.70
N ILE A 9 15.55 18.04 41.56
CA ILE A 9 15.06 17.72 40.23
C ILE A 9 15.38 16.24 40.01
N LEU A 10 14.40 15.36 40.19
CA LEU A 10 14.45 14.02 39.65
C LEU A 10 13.57 13.98 38.40
N THR A 11 14.08 14.62 37.34
CA THR A 11 13.64 14.37 35.97
C THR A 11 13.87 12.90 35.66
N VAL A 12 12.84 12.08 35.85
CA VAL A 12 12.78 10.76 35.24
C VAL A 12 12.62 11.01 33.74
N LEU A 13 13.77 11.09 33.09
CA LEU A 13 13.91 11.02 31.65
C LEU A 13 13.16 9.78 31.18
N PHE A 14 12.07 10.02 30.46
CA PHE A 14 11.41 9.06 29.62
C PHE A 14 12.42 8.50 28.63
N LEU A 15 13.13 7.43 29.02
CA LEU A 15 13.77 6.51 28.09
C LEU A 15 12.67 5.67 27.44
N SER A 16 11.82 6.34 26.65
CA SER A 16 11.18 5.70 25.51
C SER A 16 12.30 5.31 24.58
N CYS A 17 12.68 4.04 24.63
CA CYS A 17 13.52 3.44 23.62
C CYS A 17 12.69 3.44 22.32
N LYS A 18 12.74 4.54 21.58
CA LYS A 18 12.37 4.54 20.18
C LYS A 18 13.39 3.63 19.52
N SER A 19 12.96 2.42 19.19
CA SER A 19 13.67 1.57 18.25
C SER A 19 13.75 2.33 16.94
N SER A 20 14.84 3.08 16.77
CA SER A 20 15.23 3.65 15.49
C SER A 20 15.60 2.46 14.63
N LYS A 21 14.63 1.89 13.92
CA LYS A 21 14.95 1.11 12.73
C LYS A 21 15.75 2.05 11.85
N ALA A 22 17.02 1.70 11.63
CA ALA A 22 17.82 2.30 10.60
C ALA A 22 17.03 2.18 9.29
N ILE A 23 16.48 3.29 8.82
CA ILE A 23 15.95 3.42 7.48
C ILE A 23 17.20 3.35 6.61
N ASN A 24 17.46 2.17 6.05
CA ASN A 24 18.40 2.07 4.95
C ASN A 24 17.92 3.03 3.88
N ASN A 25 18.82 3.91 3.43
CA ASN A 25 18.65 4.75 2.25
C ASN A 25 18.45 3.88 1.01
N GLN A 26 17.24 3.36 0.84
CA GLN A 26 16.64 3.24 -0.49
C GLN A 26 15.79 4.49 -0.62
N ASP A 27 15.98 5.23 -1.70
CA ASP A 27 15.02 6.26 -2.13
C ASP A 27 13.66 5.57 -2.22
N ILE A 28 12.85 5.74 -1.18
CA ILE A 28 11.48 5.26 -1.17
C ILE A 28 10.78 6.22 -2.12
N ASP A 29 10.49 5.73 -3.32
CA ASP A 29 9.59 6.35 -4.28
C ASP A 29 8.17 6.42 -3.67
N LEU A 30 8.01 7.30 -2.68
CA LEU A 30 6.73 7.70 -2.13
C LEU A 30 6.03 8.52 -3.21
N ASN A 31 5.40 7.88 -4.21
CA ASN A 31 4.34 8.55 -4.96
C ASN A 31 3.40 7.60 -5.72
N CYS A 32 3.90 6.72 -6.59
CA CYS A 32 3.02 5.97 -7.49
C CYS A 32 2.25 4.84 -6.79
N GLU A 33 2.97 3.98 -6.07
CA GLU A 33 2.38 2.80 -5.40
C GLU A 33 1.37 3.21 -4.32
N GLU A 34 1.70 4.21 -3.50
CA GLU A 34 0.81 4.69 -2.46
C GLU A 34 -0.47 5.29 -3.04
N MET A 35 -0.37 6.05 -4.14
CA MET A 35 -1.54 6.58 -4.82
C MET A 35 -2.40 5.48 -5.46
N VAL A 36 -1.78 4.44 -6.02
CA VAL A 36 -2.50 3.27 -6.52
C VAL A 36 -3.19 2.54 -5.37
N VAL A 37 -2.54 2.38 -4.22
CA VAL A 37 -3.16 1.84 -3.00
C VAL A 37 -4.39 2.68 -2.62
N GLU A 38 -4.29 4.01 -2.61
CA GLU A 38 -5.44 4.88 -2.30
C GLU A 38 -6.58 4.74 -3.31
N ILE A 39 -6.27 4.73 -4.61
CA ILE A 39 -7.25 4.52 -5.70
C ILE A 39 -7.98 3.20 -5.48
N VAL A 40 -7.22 2.12 -5.32
CA VAL A 40 -7.76 0.77 -5.17
C VAL A 40 -8.53 0.63 -3.87
N ARG A 41 -8.04 1.14 -2.74
CA ARG A 41 -8.75 1.12 -1.45
C ARG A 41 -10.04 1.94 -1.45
N SER A 42 -10.15 2.94 -2.30
CA SER A 42 -11.40 3.67 -2.52
C SER A 42 -12.41 2.94 -3.43
N SER A 43 -12.03 1.79 -4.01
CA SER A 43 -12.86 1.06 -4.97
C SER A 43 -13.98 0.23 -4.32
N SER A 44 -14.91 -0.24 -5.14
CA SER A 44 -16.01 -1.14 -4.75
C SER A 44 -15.62 -2.61 -4.56
N LEU A 45 -14.32 -2.93 -4.53
CA LEU A 45 -13.85 -4.25 -4.13
C LEU A 45 -14.31 -4.60 -2.70
N ASP A 46 -14.49 -5.90 -2.44
CA ASP A 46 -14.95 -6.39 -1.13
C ASP A 46 -13.83 -6.38 -0.08
N TRP A 47 -13.48 -5.17 0.39
CA TRP A 47 -12.48 -4.96 1.42
C TRP A 47 -12.85 -5.56 2.78
N LYS A 48 -14.14 -5.89 3.01
CA LYS A 48 -14.54 -6.59 4.24
C LYS A 48 -13.98 -8.01 4.27
N ARG A 49 -13.95 -8.67 3.12
CA ARG A 49 -13.36 -10.00 2.98
C ARG A 49 -11.83 -9.98 3.02
N PHE A 50 -11.22 -8.88 2.58
CA PHE A 50 -9.77 -8.75 2.45
C PHE A 50 -9.20 -7.46 3.09
N PRO A 51 -9.37 -7.26 4.40
CA PRO A 51 -9.02 -5.99 5.04
C PRO A 51 -7.52 -5.68 4.97
N ASN A 52 -6.68 -6.72 5.04
CA ASN A 52 -5.22 -6.60 5.10
C ASN A 52 -4.52 -6.92 3.77
N ALA A 53 -5.25 -6.88 2.65
CA ALA A 53 -4.65 -7.13 1.35
C ALA A 53 -3.64 -6.05 0.96
N PHE A 54 -2.56 -6.48 0.32
CA PHE A 54 -1.58 -5.64 -0.31
C PHE A 54 -2.03 -5.26 -1.72
N THR A 55 -1.48 -4.18 -2.23
CA THR A 55 -1.70 -3.69 -3.58
C THR A 55 -0.37 -3.23 -4.14
N ARG A 56 -0.07 -3.60 -5.39
CA ARG A 56 1.12 -3.11 -6.11
C ARG A 56 0.81 -2.89 -7.59
N ILE A 57 1.55 -1.99 -8.23
CA ILE A 57 1.62 -1.91 -9.68
C ILE A 57 2.34 -3.16 -10.17
N ASP A 58 1.69 -3.89 -11.07
CA ASP A 58 2.29 -5.06 -11.74
C ASP A 58 3.11 -4.60 -12.94
N ARG A 59 2.50 -3.79 -13.81
CA ARG A 59 3.12 -3.20 -14.99
C ARG A 59 2.29 -2.04 -15.52
N VAL A 60 2.89 -1.25 -16.39
CA VAL A 60 2.25 -0.13 -17.08
C VAL A 60 2.40 -0.28 -18.59
N GLU A 61 1.28 -0.25 -19.29
CA GLU A 61 1.23 -0.30 -20.75
C GLU A 61 0.43 0.90 -21.27
N ASN A 62 1.08 1.78 -22.02
CA ASN A 62 0.48 3.03 -22.50
C ASN A 62 -0.11 3.87 -21.33
N ASP A 63 -1.41 4.16 -21.39
CA ASP A 63 -2.18 4.87 -20.34
C ASP A 63 -2.88 3.92 -19.35
N SER A 64 -2.54 2.63 -19.38
CA SER A 64 -3.14 1.60 -18.53
C SER A 64 -2.15 1.12 -17.47
N ILE A 65 -2.62 1.06 -16.23
CA ILE A 65 -1.86 0.50 -15.11
C ILE A 65 -2.50 -0.83 -14.71
N PHE A 66 -1.73 -1.90 -14.82
CA PHE A 66 -2.13 -3.21 -14.31
C PHE A 66 -1.72 -3.29 -12.84
N ILE A 67 -2.69 -3.62 -11.99
CA ILE A 67 -2.55 -3.58 -10.55
C ILE A 67 -2.90 -4.94 -9.98
N LYS A 68 -2.07 -5.43 -9.06
CA LYS A 68 -2.30 -6.69 -8.36
C LYS A 68 -2.74 -6.42 -6.92
N VAL A 69 -3.84 -7.03 -6.51
CA VAL A 69 -4.30 -7.07 -5.11
C VAL A 69 -4.11 -8.49 -4.59
N PHE A 70 -3.41 -8.65 -3.48
CA PHE A 70 -3.00 -9.97 -2.97
C PHE A 70 -2.87 -9.99 -1.45
N PHE A 71 -2.74 -11.18 -0.87
CA PHE A 71 -2.34 -11.34 0.51
C PHE A 71 -1.30 -12.44 0.63
N ASP A 72 -0.50 -12.36 1.68
CA ASP A 72 0.49 -13.36 2.02
C ASP A 72 -0.16 -14.47 2.87
N MET A 73 -0.05 -15.71 2.41
CA MET A 73 -0.51 -16.89 3.15
C MET A 73 0.69 -17.61 3.73
N ASP A 74 0.70 -17.80 5.04
CA ASP A 74 1.67 -18.67 5.72
C ASP A 74 1.24 -20.14 5.50
N ILE A 75 2.11 -20.91 4.84
CA ILE A 75 1.91 -22.34 4.54
C ILE A 75 2.96 -23.21 5.23
N SER A 76 3.56 -22.71 6.30
CA SER A 76 4.61 -23.41 7.03
C SER A 76 4.09 -24.69 7.69
N ASP A 77 4.66 -25.83 7.33
CA ASP A 77 4.37 -27.10 8.00
C ASP A 77 5.15 -27.27 9.32
N GLU A 78 6.30 -26.59 9.46
CA GLU A 78 7.13 -26.62 10.66
C GLU A 78 7.22 -25.24 11.34
N PRO A 79 7.19 -25.18 12.68
CA PRO A 79 7.11 -23.92 13.44
C PRO A 79 8.36 -23.02 13.32
N ASN A 80 9.48 -23.56 12.83
CA ASN A 80 10.75 -22.83 12.71
C ASN A 80 11.11 -22.47 11.25
N THR A 81 10.28 -22.83 10.28
CA THR A 81 10.51 -22.52 8.86
C THR A 81 9.35 -21.69 8.34
N LYS A 82 9.54 -20.39 8.15
CA LYS A 82 8.48 -19.54 7.60
C LYS A 82 8.41 -19.70 6.08
N GLN A 83 7.32 -20.25 5.57
CA GLN A 83 7.00 -20.34 4.15
C GLN A 83 5.79 -19.46 3.86
N VAL A 84 5.98 -18.42 3.05
CA VAL A 84 4.91 -17.49 2.68
C VAL A 84 4.69 -17.54 1.18
N VAL A 85 3.44 -17.71 0.77
CA VAL A 85 3.03 -17.69 -0.63
C VAL A 85 2.06 -16.54 -0.88
N GLU A 86 2.31 -15.83 -1.96
CA GLU A 86 1.45 -14.75 -2.43
C GLU A 86 0.16 -15.33 -3.03
N ASN A 87 -0.99 -14.93 -2.50
CA ASN A 87 -2.29 -15.35 -2.99
C ASN A 87 -3.05 -14.14 -3.59
N THR A 88 -3.36 -14.24 -4.88
CA THR A 88 -3.94 -13.12 -5.63
C THR A 88 -5.45 -13.04 -5.41
N ILE A 89 -5.92 -11.87 -5.01
CA ILE A 89 -7.33 -11.56 -4.79
C ILE A 89 -7.95 -10.98 -6.06
N ALA A 90 -7.25 -10.03 -6.68
CA ALA A 90 -7.73 -9.38 -7.88
C ALA A 90 -6.59 -8.90 -8.77
N TRP A 91 -6.84 -8.95 -10.07
CA TRP A 91 -6.13 -8.20 -11.08
C TRP A 91 -7.03 -7.05 -11.53
N LEU A 92 -6.48 -5.83 -11.52
CA LEU A 92 -7.18 -4.64 -11.94
C LEU A 92 -6.46 -3.95 -13.09
N LEU A 93 -7.24 -3.29 -13.95
CA LEU A 93 -6.76 -2.38 -14.98
C LEU A 93 -7.29 -0.99 -14.66
N LEU A 94 -6.39 -0.05 -14.36
CA LEU A 94 -6.71 1.36 -14.23
C LEU A 94 -6.41 2.05 -15.57
N ASP A 95 -7.46 2.45 -16.27
CA ASP A 95 -7.37 3.29 -17.46
C ASP A 95 -7.34 4.75 -17.03
N LEU A 96 -6.15 5.37 -17.16
CA LEU A 96 -5.94 6.75 -16.78
C LEU A 96 -6.68 7.72 -17.71
N SER A 97 -6.86 7.37 -18.98
CA SER A 97 -7.49 8.21 -20.00
C SER A 97 -9.01 8.27 -19.82
N GLU A 98 -9.65 7.12 -19.57
CA GLU A 98 -11.09 7.06 -19.28
C GLU A 98 -11.45 7.33 -17.81
N LYS A 99 -10.45 7.36 -16.91
CA LYS A 99 -10.63 7.43 -15.45
C LYS A 99 -11.55 6.31 -14.95
N LYS A 100 -11.26 5.08 -15.40
CA LYS A 100 -12.02 3.87 -15.04
C LYS A 100 -11.10 2.81 -14.47
N LEU A 101 -11.63 2.04 -13.54
CA LEU A 101 -10.96 0.92 -12.90
C LEU A 101 -11.76 -0.34 -13.23
N TYR A 102 -11.12 -1.32 -13.82
CA TYR A 102 -11.74 -2.57 -14.22
C TYR A 102 -11.14 -3.73 -13.44
N ASN A 103 -11.98 -4.63 -12.97
CA ASN A 103 -11.57 -5.92 -12.41
C ASN A 103 -11.51 -6.94 -13.54
N ILE A 104 -10.29 -7.38 -13.85
CA ILE A 104 -9.94 -8.26 -14.95
C ILE A 104 -9.61 -9.69 -14.49
N THR A 105 -9.88 -10.01 -13.21
CA THR A 105 -9.46 -11.27 -12.57
C THR A 105 -9.99 -12.53 -13.28
N TYR A 106 -11.21 -12.46 -13.79
CA TYR A 106 -11.91 -13.61 -14.37
C TYR A 106 -12.14 -13.48 -15.89
N ASP A 107 -12.19 -12.26 -16.41
CA ASP A 107 -12.47 -11.98 -17.82
C ASP A 107 -11.75 -10.68 -18.24
N LEU A 108 -10.91 -10.79 -19.28
CA LEU A 108 -10.17 -9.67 -19.86
C LEU A 108 -10.99 -8.95 -20.95
N GLU A 109 -11.87 -9.68 -21.65
CA GLU A 109 -12.65 -9.15 -22.77
C GLU A 109 -13.88 -8.38 -22.29
N ASN A 110 -14.51 -8.85 -21.19
CA ASN A 110 -15.69 -8.22 -20.59
C ASN A 110 -15.46 -7.94 -19.10
N PRO A 111 -14.50 -7.07 -18.75
CA PRO A 111 -14.13 -6.87 -17.37
C PRO A 111 -15.19 -6.08 -16.61
N LYS A 112 -15.28 -6.30 -15.31
CA LYS A 112 -16.25 -5.62 -14.46
C LYS A 112 -15.71 -4.27 -14.02
N GLU A 113 -16.42 -3.17 -14.29
CA GLU A 113 -16.03 -1.85 -13.76
C GLU A 113 -16.21 -1.79 -12.22
N GLU A 114 -15.18 -1.29 -11.54
CA GLU A 114 -15.18 -1.00 -10.11
C GLU A 114 -15.31 0.52 -9.89
N ARG A 115 -16.27 0.93 -9.07
CA ARG A 115 -16.45 2.34 -8.70
C ARG A 115 -15.36 2.75 -7.72
N PHE A 116 -14.75 3.92 -7.88
CA PHE A 116 -13.71 4.43 -6.99
C PHE A 116 -13.73 5.97 -6.92
N ASN A 117 -12.89 6.58 -6.07
CA ASN A 117 -12.75 8.04 -6.01
C ASN A 117 -11.94 8.59 -7.19
N LYS A 118 -12.64 8.99 -8.26
CA LYS A 118 -12.01 9.51 -9.50
C LYS A 118 -11.15 10.77 -9.32
N LYS A 119 -11.30 11.53 -8.22
CA LYS A 119 -10.46 12.71 -7.92
C LYS A 119 -8.98 12.34 -7.72
N LEU A 120 -8.70 11.10 -7.34
CA LEU A 120 -7.35 10.60 -7.12
C LEU A 120 -6.56 10.47 -8.44
N ILE A 121 -7.25 10.37 -9.59
CA ILE A 121 -6.59 10.23 -10.90
C ILE A 121 -5.82 11.49 -11.29
N ASP A 122 -6.39 12.67 -11.04
CA ASP A 122 -5.72 13.92 -11.42
C ASP A 122 -4.46 14.13 -10.57
N SER A 123 -4.51 13.73 -9.29
CA SER A 123 -3.32 13.70 -8.44
C SER A 123 -2.30 12.72 -8.99
N PHE A 124 -2.71 11.49 -9.32
CA PHE A 124 -1.82 10.45 -9.84
C PHE A 124 -1.08 10.92 -11.10
N LYS A 125 -1.81 11.42 -12.11
CA LYS A 125 -1.22 11.88 -13.37
C LYS A 125 -0.19 13.00 -13.21
N ASN A 126 -0.35 13.86 -12.21
CA ASN A 126 0.52 15.01 -12.00
C ASN A 126 1.79 14.69 -11.20
N ASN A 127 1.75 13.61 -10.40
CA ASN A 127 2.77 13.35 -9.38
C ASN A 127 3.49 12.00 -9.58
N CYS A 128 2.92 11.07 -10.34
CA CYS A 128 3.52 9.77 -10.59
C CYS A 128 4.22 9.71 -11.95
N ASP A 129 5.52 9.36 -11.94
CA ASP A 129 6.25 8.94 -13.12
C ASP A 129 6.20 7.41 -13.24
N THR A 130 5.44 6.91 -14.23
CA THR A 130 5.26 5.46 -14.43
C THR A 130 6.37 4.81 -15.24
N SER A 131 7.43 5.53 -15.61
CA SER A 131 8.52 5.00 -16.44
C SER A 131 9.23 3.78 -15.83
N ALA A 132 9.29 3.69 -14.50
CA ALA A 132 9.89 2.57 -13.77
C ALA A 132 9.11 1.25 -13.88
N TYR A 133 7.87 1.28 -14.38
CA TYR A 133 6.95 0.13 -14.43
C TYR A 133 6.62 -0.31 -15.86
N LYS A 134 7.31 0.25 -16.86
CA LYS A 134 7.15 -0.14 -18.26
C LYS A 134 8.01 -1.37 -18.54
N ASP A 135 7.39 -2.38 -19.14
CA ASP A 135 8.10 -3.55 -19.68
C ASP A 135 8.90 -3.23 -20.95
#